data_AF-A0A4Q5J792-F1
#
_entry.id   AF-A0A4Q5J792-F1
#
_cell.length_a   1.000
_cell.length_b   1.000
_cell.length_c   1.000
_cell.angle_alpha   90.00
_cell.angle_beta   90.00
_cell.angle_gamma   90.00
#
_symmetry.space_group_name_H-M   'P 1'
#
loop_
_entity.id
_entity.type
_entity.pdbx_description
1 polymer ?
#
loop_
_entity_poly.entity_id
_entity_poly.type
_entity_poly.pdbx_seq_one_letter_code
_entity_poly.pdbx_strand_id
1 'polypeptide(L)'
;MSQIRRGRCLDVDAGTRPAVPRRRRHDDDVRQQPDPRREACPVRVPLRTPRGLLGRLLTWYSVRTYGDVPDNGLALLHNRPVLWAVLAFERRVATWDRLDPDLKVLAQAGSAEVIGCSWCMDFGYFAAHSEGLDVSKLHEVPRWRDSDVFDARERRVLEYSEAMSATPPAVTDEMAEALRADLGDAAFVELTMMVAVENERSRFNSALGLTSQGFSDRCELPAR
;
A
#
# COMPACT_ATOMS: atom_id res chain seq x y z
N MET A 1 -12.82 -16.52 1.67
CA MET A 1 -11.91 -16.27 0.53
C MET A 1 -12.43 -15.04 -0.19
N SER A 2 -12.10 -13.83 0.29
CA SER A 2 -12.39 -12.62 -0.47
C SER A 2 -11.49 -12.69 -1.70
N GLN A 3 -12.08 -13.05 -2.84
CA GLN A 3 -11.41 -12.86 -4.12
C GLN A 3 -11.12 -11.37 -4.20
N ILE A 4 -9.85 -10.99 -4.24
CA ILE A 4 -9.44 -9.67 -4.72
C ILE A 4 -10.04 -9.61 -6.13
N ARG A 5 -11.24 -9.03 -6.25
CA ARG A 5 -11.82 -8.65 -7.54
C ARG A 5 -10.74 -7.80 -8.19
N ARG A 6 -10.52 -7.98 -9.51
CA ARG A 6 -9.67 -7.06 -10.29
C ARG A 6 -9.94 -5.64 -9.77
N GLY A 7 -8.92 -5.00 -9.19
CA GLY A 7 -9.13 -3.73 -8.49
C GLY A 7 -9.80 -2.75 -9.45
N ARG A 8 -10.82 -2.01 -9.00
CA ARG A 8 -11.56 -1.05 -9.83
C ARG A 8 -10.63 -0.09 -10.59
N CYS A 9 -9.45 0.23 -10.05
CA CYS A 9 -8.41 1.01 -10.75
C CYS A 9 -7.85 0.37 -12.02
N LEU A 10 -7.99 -0.94 -12.22
CA LEU A 10 -7.48 -1.67 -13.40
C LEU A 10 -8.55 -1.86 -14.48
N ASP A 11 -9.80 -1.47 -14.20
CA ASP A 11 -10.95 -1.65 -15.10
C ASP A 11 -11.38 -0.33 -15.77
N VAL A 12 -10.67 0.79 -15.55
CA VAL A 12 -10.89 2.06 -16.27
C VAL A 12 -10.40 1.93 -17.71
N ASP A 13 -11.33 2.13 -18.66
CA ASP A 13 -11.28 1.88 -20.10
C ASP A 13 -9.93 1.68 -20.80
N ALA A 14 -9.87 0.56 -21.55
CA ALA A 14 -8.93 0.30 -22.64
C ALA A 14 -9.17 1.21 -23.87
N GLY A 15 -9.34 2.51 -23.65
CA GLY A 15 -9.54 3.53 -24.67
C GLY A 15 -8.22 4.05 -25.21
N THR A 16 -7.92 3.70 -26.47
CA THR A 16 -6.86 4.28 -27.33
C THR A 16 -5.40 4.01 -26.92
N ARG A 17 -4.99 2.73 -26.94
CA ARG A 17 -3.57 2.42 -27.18
C ARG A 17 -3.22 2.73 -28.64
N PRO A 18 -2.19 3.52 -28.95
CA PRO A 18 -1.74 3.71 -30.33
C PRO A 18 -1.31 2.36 -30.94
N ALA A 19 -1.69 2.14 -32.20
CA ALA A 19 -1.45 0.87 -32.89
C ALA A 19 0.05 0.56 -32.97
N VAL A 20 0.47 -0.55 -32.35
CA VAL A 20 1.84 -1.08 -32.47
C VAL A 20 1.96 -1.73 -33.86
N PRO A 21 2.91 -1.31 -34.72
CA PRO A 21 3.05 -1.89 -36.05
C PRO A 21 3.54 -3.34 -35.94
N ARG A 22 2.89 -4.24 -36.68
CA ARG A 22 3.25 -5.67 -36.75
C ARG A 22 4.65 -5.82 -37.36
N ARG A 23 5.68 -6.03 -36.53
CA ARG A 23 6.99 -6.51 -36.98
C ARG A 23 7.04 -8.04 -37.05
N ARG A 24 7.68 -8.53 -38.10
CA ARG A 24 7.82 -9.94 -38.51
C ARG A 24 8.67 -10.74 -37.52
N ARG A 25 8.43 -12.04 -37.51
CA ARG A 25 9.13 -13.08 -36.74
C ARG A 25 10.62 -13.14 -37.09
N HIS A 26 11.47 -12.54 -36.27
CA HIS A 26 12.84 -13.00 -36.04
C HIS A 26 13.39 -12.33 -34.78
N ASP A 27 14.11 -13.13 -33.99
CA ASP A 27 14.99 -12.78 -32.87
C ASP A 27 14.34 -12.57 -31.48
N ASP A 28 14.47 -13.64 -30.68
CA ASP A 28 14.06 -13.84 -29.28
C ASP A 28 14.85 -12.99 -28.25
N ASP A 29 15.46 -11.87 -28.64
CA ASP A 29 16.47 -11.15 -27.82
C ASP A 29 16.08 -9.72 -27.40
N VAL A 30 14.78 -9.36 -27.42
CA VAL A 30 14.32 -7.95 -27.26
C VAL A 30 13.57 -7.64 -25.94
N ARG A 31 13.54 -8.48 -24.90
CA ARG A 31 12.76 -8.12 -23.67
C ARG A 31 13.45 -8.41 -22.33
N GLN A 32 14.63 -7.84 -22.13
CA GLN A 32 15.30 -7.83 -20.82
C GLN A 32 16.09 -6.52 -20.59
N GLN A 33 15.46 -5.36 -20.77
CA GLN A 33 15.99 -4.15 -20.14
C GLN A 33 15.37 -4.01 -18.75
N PRO A 34 16.17 -3.80 -17.69
CA PRO A 34 15.68 -3.31 -16.40
C PRO A 34 14.76 -2.11 -16.63
N ASP A 35 13.65 -1.98 -15.91
CA ASP A 35 12.85 -0.75 -15.99
C ASP A 35 13.75 0.41 -15.54
N PRO A 36 14.10 1.36 -16.42
CA PRO A 36 15.01 2.45 -16.05
C PRO A 36 14.48 3.30 -14.88
N ARG A 37 13.17 3.24 -14.58
CA ARG A 37 12.58 3.85 -13.36
C ARG A 37 13.07 3.18 -12.07
N ARG A 38 13.39 1.89 -12.10
CA ARG A 38 13.86 1.11 -10.94
C ARG A 38 15.37 1.19 -10.73
N GLU A 39 16.14 1.62 -11.73
CA GLU A 39 17.58 1.83 -11.62
C GLU A 39 17.94 3.22 -11.06
N ALA A 40 17.01 4.18 -11.15
CA ALA A 40 17.22 5.56 -10.70
C ALA A 40 16.97 5.79 -9.19
N CYS A 41 16.34 4.85 -8.48
CA CYS A 41 16.07 4.98 -7.05
C CYS A 41 17.19 4.38 -6.19
N PRO A 42 17.49 4.95 -5.01
CA PRO A 42 18.53 4.46 -4.09
C PRO A 42 18.07 3.19 -3.35
N VAL A 43 17.57 2.20 -4.08
CA VAL A 43 17.12 0.93 -3.51
C VAL A 43 18.34 0.15 -3.03
N ARG A 44 18.31 -0.23 -1.76
CA ARG A 44 19.46 -0.87 -1.08
C ARG A 44 19.64 -2.34 -1.42
N VAL A 45 18.65 -2.95 -2.09
CA VAL A 45 18.70 -4.33 -2.61
C VAL A 45 18.28 -4.39 -4.09
N PRO A 46 18.88 -5.25 -4.93
CA PRO A 46 18.54 -5.30 -6.35
C PRO A 46 17.10 -5.78 -6.61
N LEU A 47 16.27 -5.00 -7.30
CA LEU A 47 14.90 -5.40 -7.62
C LEU A 47 14.85 -6.22 -8.91
N ARG A 48 15.13 -7.52 -8.81
CA ARG A 48 15.16 -8.43 -9.97
C ARG A 48 14.01 -9.42 -9.91
N THR A 49 13.22 -9.46 -10.98
CA THR A 49 12.22 -10.51 -11.16
C THR A 49 12.91 -11.88 -11.29
N PRO A 50 12.44 -12.92 -10.57
CA PRO A 50 13.00 -14.26 -10.68
C PRO A 50 13.00 -14.77 -12.13
N ARG A 51 14.01 -15.56 -12.51
CA ARG A 51 14.07 -16.19 -13.85
C ARG A 51 13.22 -17.47 -13.90
N GLY A 52 12.88 -17.90 -15.11
CA GLY A 52 12.20 -19.17 -15.37
C GLY A 52 10.67 -19.12 -15.25
N LEU A 53 10.05 -20.29 -15.29
CA LEU A 53 8.58 -20.44 -15.30
C LEU A 53 7.92 -19.82 -14.07
N LEU A 54 8.52 -20.00 -12.89
CA LEU A 54 8.02 -19.43 -11.64
C LEU A 54 8.01 -17.90 -11.69
N GLY A 55 9.08 -17.27 -12.21
CA GLY A 55 9.16 -15.82 -12.36
C GLY A 55 8.13 -15.26 -13.35
N ARG A 56 7.90 -15.96 -14.47
CA ARG A 56 6.84 -15.62 -15.42
C ARG A 56 5.45 -15.71 -14.79
N LEU A 57 5.19 -16.75 -14.00
CA LEU A 57 3.95 -16.95 -13.27
C LEU A 57 3.72 -15.85 -12.22
N LEU A 58 4.72 -15.55 -11.40
CA LEU A 58 4.66 -14.48 -10.39
C LEU A 58 4.41 -13.13 -11.05
N THR A 59 5.17 -12.79 -12.09
CA THR A 59 4.97 -11.54 -12.84
C THR A 59 3.58 -11.45 -13.42
N TRP A 60 3.11 -12.51 -14.08
CA TRP A 60 1.77 -12.54 -14.65
C TRP A 60 0.70 -12.37 -13.58
N TYR A 61 0.83 -13.05 -12.44
CA TYR A 61 -0.11 -12.93 -11.33
C TYR A 61 -0.11 -11.51 -10.73
N SER A 62 1.07 -10.94 -10.46
CA SER A 62 1.21 -9.60 -9.92
C SER A 62 0.65 -8.55 -10.87
N VAL A 63 1.03 -8.57 -12.16
CA VAL A 63 0.50 -7.64 -13.17
C VAL A 63 -1.01 -7.79 -13.33
N ARG A 64 -1.54 -9.02 -13.26
CA ARG A 64 -2.98 -9.24 -13.36
C ARG A 64 -3.77 -8.71 -12.16
N THR A 65 -3.16 -8.73 -10.97
CA THR A 65 -3.82 -8.40 -9.70
C THR A 65 -3.64 -6.93 -9.34
N TYR A 66 -2.43 -6.41 -9.50
CA TYR A 66 -2.01 -5.06 -9.06
C TYR A 66 -1.65 -4.13 -10.23
N GLY A 67 -1.63 -4.64 -11.47
CA GLY A 67 -1.18 -3.89 -12.65
C GLY A 67 0.34 -3.80 -12.81
N ASP A 68 1.13 -4.08 -11.76
CA ASP A 68 2.59 -4.17 -11.77
C ASP A 68 3.09 -5.27 -10.82
N VAL A 69 4.40 -5.50 -10.82
CA VAL A 69 5.10 -6.26 -9.78
C VAL A 69 5.52 -5.30 -8.66
N PRO A 70 4.95 -5.42 -7.45
CA PRO A 70 5.32 -4.57 -6.32
C PRO A 70 6.81 -4.70 -5.94
N ASP A 71 7.49 -3.58 -5.82
CA ASP A 71 8.93 -3.55 -5.52
C ASP A 71 9.27 -4.13 -4.14
N ASN A 72 8.40 -3.95 -3.14
CA ASN A 72 8.57 -4.57 -1.82
C ASN A 72 8.59 -6.11 -1.90
N GLY A 73 7.76 -6.71 -2.78
CA GLY A 73 7.74 -8.15 -3.03
C GLY A 73 9.01 -8.66 -3.69
N LEU A 74 9.58 -7.87 -4.61
CA LEU A 74 10.89 -8.16 -5.21
C LEU A 74 12.03 -8.07 -4.19
N ALA A 75 11.97 -7.13 -3.25
CA ALA A 75 12.92 -7.05 -2.17
C ALA A 75 12.82 -8.26 -1.22
N LEU A 76 11.61 -8.64 -0.80
CA LEU A 76 11.38 -9.80 0.06
C LEU A 76 11.82 -11.13 -0.58
N LEU A 77 11.79 -11.25 -1.91
CA LEU A 77 12.22 -12.45 -2.62
C LEU A 77 13.71 -12.81 -2.39
N HIS A 78 14.55 -11.86 -1.96
CA HIS A 78 15.93 -12.15 -1.55
C HIS A 78 16.02 -13.03 -0.29
N ASN A 79 14.94 -13.14 0.49
CA ASN A 79 14.86 -14.01 1.65
C ASN A 79 13.49 -14.72 1.70
N ARG A 80 13.43 -15.93 1.13
CA ARG A 80 12.18 -16.70 1.02
C ARG A 80 11.51 -17.00 2.37
N PRO A 81 12.23 -17.42 3.43
CA PRO A 81 11.63 -17.55 4.76
C PRO A 81 10.92 -16.28 5.24
N VAL A 82 11.57 -15.11 5.09
CA VAL A 82 10.97 -13.81 5.48
C VAL A 82 9.76 -13.49 4.60
N LEU A 83 9.86 -13.64 3.28
CA LEU A 83 8.74 -13.45 2.35
C LEU A 83 7.52 -14.27 2.77
N TRP A 84 7.69 -15.57 3.03
CA TRP A 84 6.57 -16.44 3.38
C TRP A 84 5.95 -16.08 4.74
N ALA A 85 6.77 -15.67 5.72
CA ALA A 85 6.27 -15.21 7.01
C ALA A 85 5.43 -13.93 6.86
N VAL A 86 5.93 -12.93 6.13
CA VAL A 86 5.22 -11.68 5.85
C VAL A 86 3.93 -11.95 5.08
N LEU A 87 3.95 -12.73 4.00
CA LEU A 87 2.75 -13.07 3.24
C LEU A 87 1.70 -13.82 4.08
N ALA A 88 2.13 -14.72 4.95
CA ALA A 88 1.23 -15.43 5.85
C ALA A 88 0.59 -14.50 6.88
N PHE A 89 1.37 -13.57 7.45
CA PHE A 89 0.91 -12.57 8.39
C PHE A 89 -0.08 -11.60 7.73
N GLU A 90 0.28 -11.01 6.59
CA GLU A 90 -0.57 -10.11 5.80
C GLU A 90 -1.90 -10.74 5.41
N ARG A 91 -1.88 -12.02 5.05
CA ARG A 91 -3.11 -12.77 4.76
C ARG A 91 -4.02 -12.90 5.98
N ARG A 92 -3.48 -12.95 7.20
CA ARG A 92 -4.27 -12.96 8.43
C ARG A 92 -4.77 -11.55 8.79
N VAL A 93 -3.93 -10.53 8.62
CA VAL A 93 -4.32 -9.12 8.80
C VAL A 93 -5.54 -8.80 7.93
N ALA A 94 -5.54 -9.22 6.66
CA ALA A 94 -6.65 -9.03 5.73
C ALA A 94 -7.97 -9.75 6.10
N THR A 95 -7.99 -10.57 7.16
CA THR A 95 -9.20 -11.24 7.65
C THR A 95 -9.85 -10.55 8.86
N TRP A 96 -9.18 -9.54 9.42
CA TRP A 96 -9.70 -8.82 10.59
C TRP A 96 -10.84 -7.88 10.21
N ASP A 97 -11.88 -7.84 11.04
CA ASP A 97 -13.18 -7.26 10.73
C ASP A 97 -13.80 -6.44 11.87
N ARG A 98 -13.07 -6.22 12.97
CA ARG A 98 -13.61 -5.48 14.14
C ARG A 98 -13.50 -3.99 14.00
N LEU A 99 -12.45 -3.50 13.36
CA LEU A 99 -12.32 -2.08 13.05
C LEU A 99 -12.95 -1.80 11.68
N ASP A 100 -13.69 -0.70 11.62
CA ASP A 100 -14.27 -0.15 10.40
C ASP A 100 -13.20 0.00 9.30
N PRO A 101 -13.47 -0.47 8.06
CA PRO A 101 -12.50 -0.39 6.96
C PRO A 101 -12.00 1.03 6.65
N ASP A 102 -12.84 2.06 6.75
CA ASP A 102 -12.42 3.44 6.51
C ASP A 102 -11.46 3.91 7.61
N LEU A 103 -11.73 3.55 8.87
CA LEU A 103 -10.82 3.86 9.98
C LEU A 103 -9.48 3.09 9.88
N LYS A 104 -9.48 1.86 9.35
CA LYS A 104 -8.23 1.13 9.06
C LYS A 104 -7.36 1.88 8.07
N VAL A 105 -7.98 2.33 6.98
CA VAL A 105 -7.30 3.06 5.91
C VAL A 105 -6.76 4.40 6.42
N LEU A 106 -7.52 5.13 7.23
CA LEU A 106 -7.04 6.37 7.86
C LEU A 106 -5.88 6.11 8.83
N ALA A 107 -5.96 5.06 9.65
CA ALA A 107 -4.89 4.71 10.57
C ALA A 107 -3.59 4.37 9.84
N GLN A 108 -3.68 3.62 8.74
CA GLN A 108 -2.55 3.32 7.87
C GLN A 108 -1.99 4.59 7.23
N ALA A 109 -2.84 5.39 6.59
CA ALA A 109 -2.40 6.62 5.92
C ALA A 109 -1.73 7.60 6.89
N GLY A 110 -2.32 7.84 8.08
CA GLY A 110 -1.73 8.71 9.10
C GLY A 110 -0.37 8.21 9.61
N SER A 111 -0.24 6.88 9.78
CA SER A 111 1.03 6.27 10.18
C SER A 111 2.10 6.40 9.09
N ALA A 112 1.74 6.11 7.84
CA ALA A 112 2.64 6.18 6.70
C ALA A 112 3.11 7.62 6.42
N GLU A 113 2.22 8.60 6.58
CA GLU A 113 2.53 10.02 6.43
C GLU A 113 3.56 10.48 7.48
N VAL A 114 3.35 10.19 8.77
CA VAL A 114 4.31 10.57 9.83
C VAL A 114 5.67 9.90 9.65
N ILE A 115 5.70 8.66 9.17
CA ILE A 115 6.96 7.94 8.89
C ILE A 115 7.61 8.44 7.59
N GLY A 116 6.86 9.09 6.70
CA GLY A 116 7.30 9.55 5.39
C GLY A 116 7.45 8.43 4.35
N CYS A 117 6.64 7.35 4.45
CA CYS A 117 6.69 6.25 3.49
C CYS A 117 5.86 6.55 2.22
N SER A 118 6.47 7.18 1.22
CA SER A 118 5.80 7.45 -0.07
C SER A 118 5.28 6.21 -0.78
N TRP A 119 5.99 5.06 -0.70
CA TRP A 119 5.52 3.80 -1.27
C TRP A 119 4.22 3.31 -0.60
N CYS A 120 4.12 3.50 0.71
CA CYS A 120 2.97 3.04 1.50
C CYS A 120 1.75 3.91 1.25
N MET A 121 1.94 5.23 1.13
CA MET A 121 0.86 6.16 0.74
C MET A 121 0.32 5.83 -0.66
N ASP A 122 1.21 5.62 -1.63
CA ASP A 122 0.89 5.26 -3.01
C ASP A 122 0.11 3.93 -3.10
N PHE A 123 0.66 2.86 -2.53
CA PHE A 123 -0.01 1.56 -2.54
C PHE A 123 -1.30 1.56 -1.70
N GLY A 124 -1.31 2.27 -0.57
CA GLY A 124 -2.48 2.42 0.30
C GLY A 124 -3.65 3.08 -0.43
N TYR A 125 -3.39 4.15 -1.20
CA TYR A 125 -4.39 4.78 -2.05
C TYR A 125 -4.98 3.80 -3.08
N PHE A 126 -4.11 3.08 -3.78
CA PHE A 126 -4.53 2.07 -4.76
C PHE A 126 -5.37 0.95 -4.13
N ALA A 127 -4.96 0.46 -2.96
CA ALA A 127 -5.66 -0.60 -2.25
C ALA A 127 -7.05 -0.13 -1.78
N ALA A 128 -7.13 1.03 -1.11
CA ALA A 128 -8.38 1.60 -0.65
C ALA A 128 -9.37 1.86 -1.80
N HIS A 129 -8.89 2.43 -2.91
CA HIS A 129 -9.73 2.65 -4.09
C HIS A 129 -10.21 1.32 -4.70
N SER A 130 -9.33 0.32 -4.77
CA SER A 130 -9.68 -1.01 -5.27
C SER A 130 -10.78 -1.67 -4.42
N GLU A 131 -10.76 -1.44 -3.11
CA GLU A 131 -11.78 -1.87 -2.14
C GLU A 131 -13.05 -0.99 -2.14
N GLY A 132 -13.00 0.15 -2.84
CA GLY A 132 -14.15 1.03 -3.06
C GLY A 132 -14.43 1.94 -1.88
N LEU A 133 -13.40 2.17 -1.06
CA LEU A 133 -13.41 3.09 0.06
C LEU A 133 -13.25 4.52 -0.46
N ASP A 134 -13.69 5.49 0.33
CA ASP A 134 -13.62 6.89 -0.05
C ASP A 134 -12.18 7.43 0.06
N VAL A 135 -11.48 7.37 -1.07
CA VAL A 135 -10.11 7.86 -1.16
C VAL A 135 -9.98 9.38 -1.26
N SER A 136 -11.09 10.13 -1.31
CA SER A 136 -11.02 11.59 -1.31
C SER A 136 -10.44 12.12 0.01
N LYS A 137 -10.77 11.48 1.12
CA LYS A 137 -10.22 11.79 2.44
C LYS A 137 -8.73 11.46 2.56
N LEU A 138 -8.20 10.50 1.80
CA LEU A 138 -6.78 10.15 1.86
C LEU A 138 -5.86 11.30 1.42
N HIS A 139 -6.29 12.11 0.44
CA HIS A 139 -5.57 13.31 0.02
C HIS A 139 -5.51 14.40 1.09
N GLU A 140 -6.43 14.35 2.05
CA GLU A 140 -6.55 15.30 3.15
C GLU A 140 -5.72 14.91 4.37
N VAL A 141 -5.22 13.66 4.43
CA VAL A 141 -4.48 13.12 5.58
C VAL A 141 -3.26 13.97 5.93
N PRO A 142 -2.38 14.41 5.00
CA PRO A 142 -1.23 15.26 5.35
C PRO A 142 -1.60 16.58 6.03
N ARG A 143 -2.84 17.06 5.83
CA ARG A 143 -3.37 18.32 6.36
C ARG A 143 -4.59 18.12 7.26
N TRP A 144 -4.71 16.95 7.88
CA TRP A 144 -5.95 16.54 8.55
C TRP A 144 -6.37 17.46 9.71
N ARG A 145 -5.41 18.09 10.39
CA ARG A 145 -5.69 19.04 11.48
C ARG A 145 -6.52 20.23 10.99
N ASP A 146 -6.21 20.70 9.77
CA ASP A 146 -6.82 21.86 9.12
C ASP A 146 -7.97 21.47 8.16
N SER A 147 -8.24 20.17 7.97
CA SER A 147 -9.26 19.69 7.03
C SER A 147 -10.60 19.41 7.70
N ASP A 148 -11.68 19.95 7.14
CA ASP A 148 -13.04 19.79 7.65
C ASP A 148 -13.72 18.49 7.20
N VAL A 149 -13.04 17.63 6.43
CA VAL A 149 -13.62 16.37 5.92
C VAL A 149 -13.67 15.25 6.97
N PHE A 150 -12.89 15.40 8.04
CA PHE A 150 -12.75 14.39 9.08
C PHE A 150 -13.66 14.67 10.27
N ASP A 151 -14.46 13.69 10.66
CA ASP A 151 -15.25 13.77 11.87
C ASP A 151 -14.39 13.61 13.15
N ALA A 152 -15.02 13.75 14.32
CA ALA A 152 -14.29 13.68 15.59
C ALA A 152 -13.63 12.31 15.85
N ARG A 153 -14.24 11.22 15.37
CA ARG A 153 -13.73 9.85 15.53
C ARG A 153 -12.54 9.61 14.61
N GLU A 154 -12.66 10.01 13.35
CA GLU A 154 -11.59 9.96 12.36
C GLU A 154 -10.37 10.77 12.80
N ARG A 155 -10.60 11.99 13.33
CA ARG A 155 -9.54 12.83 13.90
C ARG A 155 -8.81 12.17 15.07
N ARG A 156 -9.52 11.50 15.98
CA ARG A 156 -8.90 10.73 17.08
C ARG A 156 -8.07 9.56 16.56
N VAL A 157 -8.55 8.86 15.53
CA VAL A 157 -7.81 7.77 14.89
C VAL A 157 -6.51 8.28 14.26
N LEU A 158 -6.56 9.41 13.55
CA LEU A 158 -5.38 10.05 12.97
C LEU A 158 -4.40 10.50 14.06
N GLU A 159 -4.87 11.22 15.07
CA GLU A 159 -4.05 11.66 16.21
C GLU A 159 -3.36 10.49 16.91
N TYR A 160 -4.10 9.42 17.20
CA TYR A 160 -3.56 8.21 17.81
C TYR A 160 -2.52 7.51 16.92
N SER A 161 -2.78 7.45 15.61
CA SER A 161 -1.87 6.82 14.64
C SER A 161 -0.55 7.59 14.53
N GLU A 162 -0.59 8.92 14.52
CA GLU A 162 0.60 9.76 14.57
C GLU A 162 1.37 9.57 15.87
N ALA A 163 0.67 9.62 17.02
CA ALA A 163 1.27 9.47 18.34
C ALA A 163 1.93 8.10 18.53
N MET A 164 1.29 7.03 18.07
CA MET A 164 1.86 5.68 18.12
C MET A 164 3.04 5.49 17.16
N SER A 165 3.06 6.22 16.04
CA SER A 165 4.14 6.15 15.05
C SER A 165 5.36 7.01 15.39
N ALA A 166 5.22 7.94 16.35
CA ALA A 166 6.30 8.79 16.84
C ALA A 166 7.50 7.97 17.36
N THR A 167 8.68 8.58 17.37
CA THR A 167 9.91 7.97 17.89
C THR A 167 10.54 8.89 18.94
N PRO A 168 10.34 8.63 20.26
CA PRO A 168 9.58 7.50 20.83
C PRO A 168 8.05 7.64 20.66
N PRO A 169 7.27 6.53 20.79
CA PRO A 169 5.82 6.60 20.78
C PRO A 169 5.28 7.51 21.89
N ALA A 170 4.21 8.25 21.57
CA ALA A 170 3.66 9.33 22.38
C ALA A 170 2.15 9.14 22.72
N VAL A 171 1.63 7.91 22.63
CA VAL A 171 0.26 7.58 23.01
C VAL A 171 0.04 7.86 24.49
N THR A 172 -1.05 8.56 24.83
CA THR A 172 -1.47 8.78 26.22
C THR A 172 -2.64 7.89 26.61
N ASP A 173 -2.88 7.74 27.91
CA ASP A 173 -4.00 6.96 28.44
C ASP A 173 -5.34 7.60 28.02
N GLU A 174 -5.42 8.93 27.94
CA GLU A 174 -6.62 9.65 27.50
C GLU A 174 -6.97 9.37 26.04
N MET A 175 -5.96 9.30 25.16
CA MET A 175 -6.17 8.91 23.75
C MET A 175 -6.74 7.49 23.66
N ALA A 176 -6.17 6.55 24.43
CA ALA A 176 -6.61 5.17 24.45
C ALA A 176 -8.04 5.04 25.02
N GLU A 177 -8.34 5.69 26.15
CA GLU A 177 -9.66 5.67 26.79
C GLU A 177 -10.75 6.22 25.85
N ALA A 178 -10.49 7.36 25.19
CA ALA A 178 -11.42 7.96 24.25
C ALA A 178 -11.73 7.05 23.06
N LEU A 179 -10.70 6.45 22.44
CA LEU A 179 -10.90 5.53 21.32
C LEU A 179 -11.57 4.22 21.75
N ARG A 180 -11.26 3.70 22.94
CA ARG A 180 -11.94 2.52 23.48
C ARG A 180 -13.43 2.81 23.74
N ALA A 181 -13.78 4.00 24.22
CA ALA A 181 -15.16 4.41 24.39
C ALA A 181 -15.91 4.52 23.05
N ASP A 182 -15.25 5.03 21.99
CA ASP A 182 -15.85 5.17 20.66
C ASP A 182 -15.99 3.83 19.91
N LEU A 183 -14.99 2.95 20.01
CA LEU A 183 -14.83 1.78 19.14
C LEU A 183 -15.13 0.45 19.86
N GLY A 184 -14.97 0.40 21.17
CA GLY A 184 -14.90 -0.83 21.95
C GLY A 184 -13.51 -1.50 21.90
N ASP A 185 -13.23 -2.34 22.90
CA ASP A 185 -11.90 -2.92 23.12
C ASP A 185 -11.39 -3.74 21.93
N ALA A 186 -12.26 -4.54 21.29
CA ALA A 186 -11.85 -5.39 20.17
C ALA A 186 -11.40 -4.57 18.95
N ALA A 187 -12.13 -3.51 18.61
CA ALA A 187 -11.80 -2.63 17.50
C ALA A 187 -10.59 -1.75 17.83
N PHE A 188 -10.40 -1.34 19.09
CA PHE A 188 -9.21 -0.62 19.53
C PHE A 188 -7.93 -1.47 19.44
N VAL A 189 -7.99 -2.75 19.82
CA VAL A 189 -6.86 -3.68 19.64
C VAL A 189 -6.53 -3.84 18.16
N GLU A 190 -7.56 -3.96 17.31
CA GLU A 190 -7.37 -4.05 15.86
C GLU A 190 -6.77 -2.76 15.29
N LEU A 191 -7.23 -1.58 15.72
CA LEU A 191 -6.64 -0.28 15.37
C LEU A 191 -5.16 -0.21 15.72
N THR A 192 -4.83 -0.51 16.98
CA THR A 192 -3.45 -0.54 17.48
C THR A 192 -2.57 -1.42 16.60
N MET A 193 -3.05 -2.63 16.28
CA MET A 193 -2.29 -3.56 15.46
C MET A 193 -2.18 -3.09 13.99
N MET A 194 -3.20 -2.45 13.43
CA MET A 194 -3.14 -1.88 12.08
C MET A 194 -2.11 -0.75 11.98
N VAL A 195 -2.02 0.11 13.00
CA VAL A 195 -0.95 1.11 13.10
C VAL A 195 0.42 0.44 13.20
N ALA A 196 0.56 -0.61 14.02
CA ALA A 196 1.81 -1.37 14.15
C ALA A 196 2.25 -2.04 12.83
N VAL A 197 1.29 -2.63 12.10
CA VAL A 197 1.52 -3.21 10.77
C VAL A 197 2.03 -2.14 9.81
N GLU A 198 1.42 -0.96 9.79
CA GLU A 198 1.88 0.10 8.91
C GLU A 198 3.25 0.65 9.32
N ASN A 199 3.53 0.70 10.61
CA ASN A 199 4.84 1.03 11.16
C ASN A 199 5.93 0.04 10.72
N GLU A 200 5.61 -1.24 10.61
CA GLU A 200 6.50 -2.29 10.10
C GLU A 200 6.74 -2.11 8.60
N ARG A 201 5.68 -2.03 7.80
CA ARG A 201 5.75 -1.82 6.33
C ARG A 201 6.51 -0.55 5.98
N SER A 202 6.16 0.56 6.61
CA SER A 202 6.75 1.87 6.36
C SER A 202 8.23 1.89 6.69
N ARG A 203 8.64 1.33 7.82
CA ARG A 203 10.07 1.25 8.16
C ARG A 203 10.81 0.26 7.27
N PHE A 204 10.22 -0.88 6.91
CA PHE A 204 10.82 -1.82 5.96
C PHE A 204 11.08 -1.16 4.60
N ASN A 205 10.06 -0.51 4.03
CA ASN A 205 10.15 0.14 2.72
C ASN A 205 11.14 1.32 2.74
N SER A 206 11.04 2.22 3.72
CA SER A 206 11.95 3.36 3.87
C SER A 206 13.40 2.91 4.13
N ALA A 207 13.61 1.88 4.96
CA ALA A 207 14.93 1.31 5.23
C ALA A 207 15.51 0.59 4.01
N LEU A 208 14.71 0.16 3.04
CA LEU A 208 15.19 -0.38 1.77
C LEU A 208 15.34 0.67 0.66
N GLY A 209 14.89 1.91 0.90
CA GLY A 209 14.96 2.98 -0.09
C GLY A 209 13.89 2.84 -1.17
N LEU A 210 12.78 2.17 -0.86
CA LEU A 210 11.62 2.07 -1.74
C LEU A 210 10.83 3.37 -1.71
N THR A 211 10.40 3.82 -2.88
CA THR A 211 9.64 5.05 -3.10
C THR A 211 8.39 4.73 -3.90
N SER A 212 7.46 5.68 -4.02
CA SER A 212 6.26 5.52 -4.85
C SER A 212 6.58 4.93 -6.24
N GLN A 213 5.75 3.97 -6.65
CA GLN A 213 5.83 3.20 -7.90
C GLN A 213 4.71 3.59 -8.90
N GLY A 214 3.84 4.55 -8.54
CA GLY A 214 2.74 5.02 -9.37
C GLY A 214 1.56 4.05 -9.42
N PHE A 215 1.23 3.43 -8.28
CA PHE A 215 0.00 2.66 -8.14
C PHE A 215 -1.22 3.60 -8.05
N SER A 216 -1.09 4.73 -7.35
CA SER A 216 -2.09 5.78 -7.19
C SER A 216 -2.41 6.47 -8.51
N ASP A 217 -1.41 6.70 -9.37
CA ASP A 217 -1.58 7.31 -10.71
C ASP A 217 -2.58 6.56 -11.59
N ARG A 218 -2.83 5.27 -11.30
CA ARG A 218 -3.76 4.41 -12.04
C ARG A 218 -5.20 4.56 -11.55
N CYS A 219 -5.37 5.11 -10.36
CA CYS A 219 -6.65 5.37 -9.72
C CYS A 219 -7.03 6.86 -9.78
N GLU A 220 -6.09 7.75 -10.14
CA GLU A 220 -6.35 9.17 -10.31
C GLU A 220 -7.24 9.43 -11.53
N LEU A 221 -8.48 9.85 -11.25
CA LEU A 221 -9.27 10.64 -12.18
C LEU A 221 -8.54 11.98 -12.40
N PRO A 222 -8.48 12.51 -13.63
CA PRO A 222 -7.77 13.76 -13.89
C PRO A 222 -8.34 14.87 -13.01
N ALA A 223 -7.47 15.49 -12.21
CA ALA A 223 -7.77 16.73 -11.51
C ALA A 223 -8.32 17.74 -12.53
N ARG A 224 -9.56 18.18 -12.32
CA ARG A 224 -10.15 19.29 -13.09
C ARG A 224 -9.88 20.60 -12.39
#